data_AF-A0A653DDT1-F1
#
_entry.id   AF-A0A653DDT1-F1
#
_cell.length_a   1.000
_cell.length_b   1.000
_cell.length_c   1.000
_cell.angle_alpha   90.00
_cell.angle_beta   90.00
_cell.angle_gamma   90.00
#
_symmetry.space_group_name_H-M   'P 1'
#
loop_
_entity.id
_entity.type
_entity.pdbx_description
1 polymer ?
#
loop_
_entity_poly.entity_id
_entity_poly.type
_entity_poly.pdbx_seq_one_letter_code
_entity_poly.pdbx_strand_id
1 'polypeptide(L)'
;MSTVPKGAMIVPEAPPQMPSLSSSDDESFVVLGKSLIPEDASAGSDDHTTVVDSAVVDEARRWISNEIHALELEEQKVDEADGRLLKKGGDTDTADDARGPSKEKKDSLNSFVSVASALERSAIFPEMPKVESGFDTPISIASITSNLSSEEVQTKVAQIIEENMKLKDTILQNNISLKSQYDRIVAWQEEVQKVYQAHKDKIYEAKACIEKLKKDKENLALELEKQKDVVCRKNEIIKTLQETLASKESNASLNQTSNDNLKEFELEMANKKIKDLECENQKLKDENADLLRNIESLKEAAKPTEERIRKLQGDLDIAKTEIEQYKLEANKGKIVLRERETELGQIIAGLREQLSNAKPVDPWITEELDNTRTQLSNTQIMLTLAEENKKAALAKVDSLSEQVLRLNKEIEELKVKNVQSDEMFALKTQMDMYKVDFEQERSAKEAMKLEKDKLLEDIQMLQTRNQQLQDELAMARSGGDFVVLPRAGQTTSTNSSQNTSSSTSNRYARDLPHIRSSYLNSSPLRRNILTRSYLRTPIRQPTMKCPKCNFGFTTMQALENHVYRCIELDDQIP
;
A
#
# COMPACT_ATOMS: atom_id res chain seq x y z
N MET A 1 -69.01 -14.57 -54.92
CA MET A 1 -68.48 -13.26 -54.53
C MET A 1 -68.28 -13.28 -53.03
N SER A 2 -67.02 -13.34 -52.61
CA SER A 2 -66.59 -13.69 -51.25
C SER A 2 -66.80 -12.56 -50.26
N THR A 3 -67.53 -12.84 -49.19
CA THR A 3 -67.60 -12.02 -47.98
C THR A 3 -66.76 -12.69 -46.90
N VAL A 4 -65.61 -12.08 -46.61
CA VAL A 4 -64.69 -12.43 -45.52
C VAL A 4 -65.25 -11.85 -44.21
N PRO A 5 -65.41 -12.64 -43.13
CA PRO A 5 -65.79 -12.10 -41.82
C PRO A 5 -64.57 -11.62 -41.02
N LYS A 6 -64.85 -10.61 -40.20
CA LYS A 6 -63.95 -9.77 -39.40
C LYS A 6 -63.11 -10.57 -38.39
N GLY A 7 -61.85 -10.16 -38.26
CA GLY A 7 -60.86 -10.70 -37.34
C GLY A 7 -61.25 -10.54 -35.86
N ALA A 8 -60.98 -11.61 -35.11
CA ALA A 8 -61.09 -11.70 -33.68
C ALA A 8 -60.03 -10.83 -32.98
N MET A 9 -60.45 -10.10 -31.95
CA MET A 9 -59.56 -9.41 -31.03
C MET A 9 -58.79 -10.43 -30.19
N ILE A 10 -57.46 -10.37 -30.26
CA ILE A 10 -56.55 -11.12 -29.41
C ILE A 10 -56.44 -10.33 -28.09
N VAL A 11 -56.91 -10.94 -27.01
CA VAL A 11 -56.72 -10.48 -25.62
C VAL A 11 -55.31 -10.90 -25.17
N PRO A 12 -54.48 -10.00 -24.62
CA PRO A 12 -53.17 -10.38 -24.09
C PRO A 12 -53.31 -11.28 -22.85
N GLU A 13 -52.60 -12.40 -22.92
CA GLU A 13 -52.47 -13.47 -21.94
C GLU A 13 -51.91 -12.94 -20.61
N ALA A 14 -52.56 -13.30 -19.50
CA ALA A 14 -52.15 -12.92 -18.15
C ALA A 14 -50.80 -13.58 -17.78
N PRO A 15 -49.92 -12.89 -17.04
CA PRO A 15 -48.64 -13.46 -16.64
C PRO A 15 -48.82 -14.66 -15.70
N PRO A 16 -47.93 -15.66 -15.79
CA PRO A 16 -48.05 -16.91 -15.06
C PRO A 16 -47.97 -16.69 -13.55
N GLN A 17 -48.88 -17.34 -12.83
CA GLN A 17 -48.94 -17.36 -11.38
C GLN A 17 -47.68 -18.06 -10.82
N MET A 18 -46.99 -17.38 -9.92
CA MET A 18 -45.88 -17.91 -9.16
C MET A 18 -46.34 -19.06 -8.25
N PRO A 19 -45.49 -20.09 -8.06
CA PRO A 19 -45.84 -21.27 -7.26
C PRO A 19 -46.05 -20.91 -5.79
N SER A 20 -47.16 -21.39 -5.23
CA SER A 20 -47.47 -21.34 -3.81
C SER A 20 -46.46 -22.15 -3.01
N LEU A 21 -45.56 -21.45 -2.31
CA LEU A 21 -44.74 -22.05 -1.27
C LEU A 21 -45.59 -22.20 0.00
N SER A 22 -46.24 -23.35 0.10
CA SER A 22 -46.65 -23.92 1.37
C SER A 22 -45.41 -24.52 2.04
N SER A 23 -44.72 -23.72 2.85
CA SER A 23 -43.86 -24.23 3.92
C SER A 23 -44.01 -23.29 5.11
N SER A 24 -44.86 -23.73 6.04
CA SER A 24 -44.80 -23.43 7.46
C SER A 24 -43.35 -23.36 7.90
N ASP A 25 -42.89 -22.18 8.34
CA ASP A 25 -41.90 -21.94 9.39
C ASP A 25 -41.77 -20.42 9.58
N ASP A 26 -42.86 -19.80 10.08
CA ASP A 26 -42.80 -18.48 10.69
C ASP A 26 -42.23 -18.64 12.10
N GLU A 27 -40.91 -18.71 12.21
CA GLU A 27 -40.21 -18.52 13.49
C GLU A 27 -40.33 -17.04 13.90
N SER A 28 -41.42 -16.75 14.61
CA SER A 28 -41.57 -15.58 15.45
C SER A 28 -40.47 -15.58 16.51
N PHE A 29 -39.44 -14.75 16.32
CA PHE A 29 -38.46 -14.44 17.36
C PHE A 29 -39.12 -13.58 18.45
N VAL A 30 -39.88 -14.24 19.32
CA VAL A 30 -40.18 -13.76 20.67
C VAL A 30 -38.92 -14.02 21.49
N VAL A 31 -38.15 -12.97 21.77
CA VAL A 31 -37.07 -13.03 22.76
C VAL A 31 -37.73 -13.18 24.13
N LEU A 32 -37.92 -14.44 24.56
CA LEU A 32 -38.29 -14.78 25.92
C LEU A 32 -37.13 -14.43 26.84
N GLY A 33 -37.18 -13.24 27.43
CA GLY A 33 -36.46 -12.93 28.66
C GLY A 33 -36.88 -13.92 29.74
N LYS A 34 -35.99 -14.85 30.07
CA LYS A 34 -36.16 -15.75 31.23
C LYS A 34 -36.09 -14.90 32.50
N SER A 35 -37.25 -14.51 33.02
CA SER A 35 -37.38 -14.12 34.43
C SER A 35 -37.22 -15.39 35.28
N LEU A 36 -36.08 -15.48 35.97
CA LEU A 36 -35.99 -16.25 37.22
C LEU A 36 -36.39 -15.31 38.34
N ILE A 37 -37.64 -15.44 38.79
CA ILE A 37 -38.09 -14.93 40.09
C ILE A 37 -37.98 -16.11 41.07
N PRO A 38 -37.21 -15.99 42.16
CA PRO A 38 -37.56 -16.64 43.41
C PRO A 38 -38.54 -15.75 44.15
N GLU A 39 -39.70 -16.30 44.50
CA GLU A 39 -40.57 -15.74 45.53
C GLU A 39 -39.79 -15.72 46.86
N ASP A 40 -39.58 -14.53 47.44
CA ASP A 40 -40.07 -14.21 48.78
C ASP A 40 -39.57 -12.82 49.26
N ALA A 41 -40.51 -12.11 49.89
CA ALA A 41 -40.35 -11.01 50.84
C ALA A 41 -40.00 -9.57 50.37
N SER A 42 -41.04 -8.72 50.53
CA SER A 42 -41.00 -7.43 51.25
C SER A 42 -40.41 -6.18 50.58
N ALA A 43 -41.33 -5.34 50.09
CA ALA A 43 -41.43 -3.87 50.26
C ALA A 43 -40.15 -3.00 50.32
N GLY A 44 -40.03 -2.06 49.37
CA GLY A 44 -39.42 -0.74 49.61
C GLY A 44 -38.53 -0.20 48.49
N SER A 45 -39.00 0.90 47.88
CA SER A 45 -38.26 1.98 47.20
C SER A 45 -37.31 1.69 46.03
N ASP A 46 -37.69 2.27 44.89
CA ASP A 46 -36.89 2.88 43.82
C ASP A 46 -35.37 3.03 44.06
N ASP A 47 -34.56 2.35 43.25
CA ASP A 47 -33.44 2.89 42.43
C ASP A 47 -32.68 1.70 41.80
N HIS A 48 -32.87 1.48 40.49
CA HIS A 48 -32.10 0.46 39.75
C HIS A 48 -31.54 1.08 38.46
N THR A 49 -30.40 1.74 38.64
CA THR A 49 -29.39 1.87 37.60
C THR A 49 -28.84 0.47 37.25
N THR A 50 -28.62 0.25 35.95
CA THR A 50 -28.15 -0.98 35.31
C THR A 50 -26.75 -1.39 35.80
N VAL A 51 -26.64 -2.50 36.53
CA VAL A 51 -25.39 -3.08 37.08
C VAL A 51 -24.84 -4.24 36.20
N VAL A 52 -25.33 -4.41 34.98
CA VAL A 52 -24.79 -5.34 33.99
C VAL A 52 -24.03 -4.48 32.97
N ASP A 53 -22.75 -4.15 33.16
CA ASP A 53 -21.58 -4.95 32.72
C ASP A 53 -20.26 -4.48 33.40
N SER A 54 -20.26 -4.14 34.70
CA SER A 54 -18.99 -3.75 35.37
C SER A 54 -17.99 -4.91 35.39
N ALA A 55 -18.46 -6.14 35.61
CA ALA A 55 -17.59 -7.30 35.77
C ALA A 55 -16.79 -7.65 34.49
N VAL A 56 -17.41 -7.53 33.30
CA VAL A 56 -16.74 -7.80 32.02
C VAL A 56 -15.70 -6.72 31.72
N VAL A 57 -16.02 -5.46 32.02
CA VAL A 57 -15.10 -4.35 31.85
C VAL A 57 -13.94 -4.43 32.86
N ASP A 58 -14.19 -4.88 34.08
CA ASP A 58 -13.17 -5.06 35.12
C ASP A 58 -12.28 -6.28 34.83
N GLU A 59 -12.81 -7.35 34.25
CA GLU A 59 -12.05 -8.49 33.77
C GLU A 59 -11.15 -8.12 32.58
N ALA A 60 -11.67 -7.34 31.62
CA ALA A 60 -10.89 -6.80 30.51
C ALA A 60 -9.77 -5.86 31.00
N ARG A 61 -10.05 -4.98 31.99
CA ARG A 61 -9.01 -4.15 32.63
C ARG A 61 -7.93 -5.00 33.28
N ARG A 62 -8.31 -6.08 33.98
CA ARG A 62 -7.36 -6.97 34.65
C ARG A 62 -6.44 -7.69 33.66
N TRP A 63 -6.98 -8.11 32.51
CA TRP A 63 -6.22 -8.74 31.44
C TRP A 63 -5.18 -7.78 30.84
N ILE A 64 -5.59 -6.55 30.56
CA ILE A 64 -4.70 -5.51 30.01
C ILE A 64 -3.59 -5.15 31.02
N SER A 65 -3.91 -5.00 32.30
CA SER A 65 -2.91 -4.72 33.35
C SER A 65 -1.88 -5.84 33.50
N ASN A 66 -2.30 -7.10 33.40
CA ASN A 66 -1.38 -8.24 33.48
C ASN A 66 -0.45 -8.31 32.26
N GLU A 67 -0.96 -8.02 31.06
CA GLU A 67 -0.15 -8.02 29.84
C GLU A 67 0.88 -6.89 29.83
N ILE A 68 0.51 -5.69 30.30
CA ILE A 68 1.44 -4.56 30.46
C ILE A 68 2.57 -4.92 31.43
N HIS A 69 2.24 -5.52 32.58
CA HIS A 69 3.25 -5.94 33.56
C HIS A 69 4.16 -7.07 33.02
N ALA A 70 3.64 -7.94 32.15
CA ALA A 70 4.45 -8.97 31.51
C ALA A 70 5.49 -8.36 30.54
N LEU A 71 5.08 -7.34 29.78
CA LEU A 71 5.96 -6.61 28.86
C LEU A 71 7.03 -5.78 29.58
N GLU A 72 6.68 -5.11 30.68
CA GLU A 72 7.66 -4.40 31.53
C GLU A 72 8.72 -5.34 32.11
N LEU A 73 8.31 -6.55 32.51
CA LEU A 73 9.23 -7.56 33.03
C LEU A 73 10.17 -8.14 31.95
N GLU A 74 9.73 -8.13 30.70
CA GLU A 74 10.52 -8.59 29.55
C GLU A 74 11.50 -7.50 29.08
N GLU A 75 11.09 -6.23 29.12
CA GLU A 75 11.97 -5.07 28.91
C GLU A 75 13.10 -5.03 29.95
N GLN A 76 12.79 -5.27 31.22
CA GLN A 76 13.78 -5.30 32.30
C GLN A 76 14.82 -6.44 32.12
N LYS A 77 14.44 -7.57 31.51
CA LYS A 77 15.36 -8.66 31.18
C LYS A 77 16.29 -8.33 30.02
N VAL A 78 15.83 -7.52 29.06
CA VAL A 78 16.65 -7.05 27.93
C VAL A 78 17.74 -6.10 28.42
N ASP A 79 17.39 -5.19 29.35
CA ASP A 79 18.36 -4.27 29.96
C ASP A 79 19.41 -5.00 30.81
N GLU A 80 19.03 -6.06 31.53
CA GLU A 80 19.98 -6.90 32.28
C GLU A 80 20.91 -7.73 31.36
N ALA A 81 20.43 -8.13 30.19
CA ALA A 81 21.23 -8.84 29.19
C ALA A 81 22.27 -7.92 28.52
N ASP A 82 21.89 -6.68 28.19
CA ASP A 82 22.80 -5.68 27.63
C ASP A 82 23.82 -5.18 28.66
N GLY A 83 23.42 -5.06 29.94
CA GLY A 83 24.31 -4.70 31.04
C GLY A 83 25.41 -5.73 31.33
N ARG A 84 25.21 -7.02 31.00
CA ARG A 84 26.21 -8.08 31.17
C ARG A 84 27.24 -8.17 30.05
N LEU A 85 26.94 -7.63 28.86
CA LEU A 85 27.87 -7.69 27.71
C LEU A 85 28.96 -6.61 27.75
N LEU A 86 28.78 -5.54 28.53
CA LEU A 86 29.73 -4.41 28.61
C LEU A 86 30.81 -4.53 29.69
N LYS A 87 30.90 -5.65 30.43
CA LYS A 87 31.85 -5.80 31.56
C LYS A 87 32.98 -6.80 31.37
N LYS A 88 33.23 -7.28 30.14
CA LYS A 88 34.38 -8.13 29.81
C LYS A 88 35.14 -7.61 28.58
N GLY A 89 36.24 -6.90 28.85
CA GLY A 89 37.19 -6.35 27.89
C GLY A 89 37.50 -4.91 28.35
N GLY A 90 38.63 -4.61 28.97
CA GLY A 90 39.98 -5.08 28.68
C GLY A 90 40.74 -3.85 28.16
N ASP A 91 41.65 -3.34 28.99
CA ASP A 91 42.30 -2.04 28.92
C ASP A 91 42.92 -1.71 27.55
N THR A 92 42.57 -0.55 27.00
CA THR A 92 43.46 0.21 26.12
C THR A 92 43.25 1.71 26.35
N ASP A 93 44.26 2.35 26.93
CA ASP A 93 44.39 3.79 27.02
C ASP A 93 44.46 4.40 25.61
N THR A 94 43.50 5.26 25.27
CA THR A 94 43.70 6.33 24.29
C THR A 94 42.67 7.41 24.54
N ALA A 95 43.14 8.53 25.07
CA ALA A 95 42.42 9.79 25.05
C ALA A 95 42.28 10.28 23.60
N ASP A 96 41.07 10.66 23.19
CA ASP A 96 40.80 11.97 22.59
C ASP A 96 39.35 12.06 22.07
N ASP A 97 38.75 13.22 22.36
CA ASP A 97 37.65 13.93 21.69
C ASP A 97 36.60 13.16 20.85
N ALA A 98 35.37 13.10 21.37
CA ALA A 98 34.17 13.44 20.59
C ALA A 98 32.95 13.63 21.50
N ARG A 99 32.52 14.88 21.62
CA ARG A 99 31.26 15.31 22.23
C ARG A 99 30.17 15.25 21.15
N GLY A 100 29.16 14.38 21.29
CA GLY A 100 28.01 14.29 20.38
C GLY A 100 26.75 13.76 21.09
N PRO A 101 25.53 14.27 20.78
CA PRO A 101 24.43 14.29 21.74
C PRO A 101 23.48 13.08 21.64
N SER A 102 23.30 12.39 22.76
CA SER A 102 22.24 11.39 22.97
C SER A 102 20.92 12.09 23.34
N LYS A 103 20.11 12.45 22.34
CA LYS A 103 18.80 13.10 22.59
C LYS A 103 17.75 12.82 21.51
N GLU A 104 17.52 11.55 21.15
CA GLU A 104 16.42 11.19 20.22
C GLU A 104 15.53 10.03 20.71
N LYS A 105 15.81 9.39 21.86
CA LYS A 105 14.99 8.26 22.34
C LYS A 105 13.79 8.63 23.24
N LYS A 106 13.57 9.91 23.57
CA LYS A 106 12.44 10.33 24.43
C LYS A 106 11.19 10.82 23.69
N ASP A 107 11.27 11.03 22.38
CA ASP A 107 10.14 11.59 21.63
C ASP A 107 9.15 10.53 21.11
N SER A 108 9.51 9.24 21.15
CA SER A 108 8.61 8.15 20.74
C SER A 108 7.56 7.79 21.81
N LEU A 109 7.88 7.94 23.10
CA LEU A 109 6.96 7.64 24.21
C LEU A 109 5.90 8.73 24.42
N ASN A 110 6.19 9.98 24.06
CA ASN A 110 5.21 11.08 24.13
C ASN A 110 4.14 10.99 23.03
N SER A 111 4.41 10.27 21.93
CA SER A 111 3.44 10.03 20.86
C SER A 111 2.34 9.04 21.27
N PHE A 112 2.68 8.03 22.08
CA PHE A 112 1.73 7.01 22.53
C PHE A 112 0.77 7.50 23.62
N VAL A 113 1.23 8.37 24.53
CA VAL A 113 0.38 8.96 25.58
C VAL A 113 -0.64 9.94 24.99
N SER A 114 -0.31 10.59 23.88
CA SER A 114 -1.22 11.55 23.21
C SER A 114 -2.43 10.87 22.55
N VAL A 115 -2.29 9.63 22.07
CA VAL A 115 -3.39 8.87 21.44
C VAL A 115 -4.38 8.33 22.48
N ALA A 116 -3.91 7.91 23.65
CA ALA A 116 -4.79 7.48 24.75
C ALA A 116 -5.64 8.64 25.28
N SER A 117 -5.06 9.83 25.43
CA SER A 117 -5.80 11.05 25.84
C SER A 117 -6.74 11.59 24.76
N ALA A 118 -6.52 11.26 23.48
CA ALA A 118 -7.42 11.61 22.38
C ALA A 118 -8.67 10.71 22.34
N LEU A 119 -8.54 9.44 22.76
CA LEU A 119 -9.66 8.50 22.81
C LEU A 119 -10.67 8.86 23.91
N GLU A 120 -10.20 9.29 25.09
CA GLU A 120 -11.06 9.74 26.21
C GLU A 120 -11.86 11.02 25.89
N ARG A 121 -11.33 11.91 25.03
CA ARG A 121 -12.04 13.14 24.64
C ARG A 121 -13.10 12.93 23.55
N SER A 122 -13.11 11.77 22.90
CA SER A 122 -14.12 11.41 21.88
C SER A 122 -15.32 10.67 22.45
N ALA A 123 -15.25 10.22 23.72
CA ALA A 123 -16.32 9.49 24.42
C ALA A 123 -17.39 10.40 25.04
N ILE A 124 -17.67 11.56 24.44
CA ILE A 124 -18.80 12.40 24.85
C ILE A 124 -20.06 11.80 24.20
N PHE A 125 -20.76 10.96 24.95
CA PHE A 125 -22.12 10.55 24.62
C PHE A 125 -22.98 11.81 24.39
N PRO A 126 -23.75 11.89 23.29
CA PRO A 126 -24.66 13.01 23.08
C PRO A 126 -25.73 13.01 24.17
N GLU A 127 -25.89 14.15 24.84
CA GLU A 127 -27.00 14.39 25.77
C GLU A 127 -28.32 14.12 25.05
N MET A 128 -29.17 13.26 25.60
CA MET A 128 -30.47 12.96 25.00
C MET A 128 -31.27 14.26 24.79
N PRO A 129 -32.15 14.33 23.75
CA PRO A 129 -33.07 15.43 23.62
C PRO A 129 -33.88 15.54 24.91
N LYS A 130 -33.72 16.64 25.65
CA LYS A 130 -34.57 16.97 26.79
C LYS A 130 -35.97 17.10 26.24
N VAL A 131 -36.83 16.13 26.55
CA VAL A 131 -38.27 16.23 26.32
C VAL A 131 -38.71 17.46 27.09
N GLU A 132 -39.14 18.50 26.39
CA GLU A 132 -39.72 19.68 27.02
C GLU A 132 -40.86 19.20 27.91
N SER A 133 -40.70 19.40 29.22
CA SER A 133 -41.67 19.06 30.25
C SER A 133 -42.86 20.01 30.13
N GLY A 134 -43.73 19.75 29.15
CA GLY A 134 -45.03 20.39 28.98
C GLY A 134 -46.17 19.56 29.57
N PHE A 135 -45.89 18.61 30.47
CA PHE A 135 -46.87 17.75 31.16
C PHE A 135 -47.33 18.36 32.49
N ASP A 136 -47.65 19.65 32.52
CA ASP A 136 -48.29 20.27 33.70
C ASP A 136 -49.81 20.21 33.56
N THR A 137 -50.36 19.00 33.69
CA THR A 137 -51.60 18.69 34.43
C THR A 137 -52.02 17.25 34.13
N PRO A 138 -51.76 16.27 35.03
CA PRO A 138 -52.42 14.98 34.92
C PRO A 138 -53.94 15.21 35.09
N ILE A 139 -54.70 15.01 34.01
CA ILE A 139 -56.16 14.97 34.09
C ILE A 139 -56.51 13.75 34.94
N SER A 140 -56.74 14.01 36.23
CA SER A 140 -57.20 13.01 37.18
C SER A 140 -58.58 12.53 36.73
N ILE A 141 -58.64 11.31 36.21
CA ILE A 141 -59.88 10.64 35.76
C ILE A 141 -60.91 10.57 36.93
N ALA A 142 -60.45 10.71 38.17
CA ALA A 142 -61.28 10.80 39.37
C ALA A 142 -62.17 12.06 39.45
N SER A 143 -61.97 13.08 38.59
CA SER A 143 -62.78 14.31 38.58
C SER A 143 -63.99 14.26 37.62
N ILE A 144 -64.28 13.11 37.00
CA ILE A 144 -65.54 12.90 36.25
C ILE A 144 -66.66 12.61 37.26
N THR A 145 -66.96 13.55 38.14
CA THR A 145 -68.11 13.49 39.04
C THR A 145 -69.34 14.07 38.34
N SER A 146 -70.15 13.16 37.79
CA SER A 146 -71.61 13.16 37.52
C SER A 146 -72.43 14.42 37.10
N ASN A 147 -71.87 15.63 36.95
CA ASN A 147 -72.64 16.84 36.60
C ASN A 147 -72.06 17.62 35.40
N LEU A 148 -71.25 17.01 34.54
CA LEU A 148 -70.78 17.67 33.31
C LEU A 148 -71.88 17.68 32.26
N SER A 149 -72.09 18.84 31.63
CA SER A 149 -72.96 18.96 30.47
C SER A 149 -72.42 18.13 29.30
N SER A 150 -73.31 17.72 28.38
CA SER A 150 -72.91 16.95 27.20
C SER A 150 -71.83 17.65 26.35
N GLU A 151 -71.82 18.99 26.36
CA GLU A 151 -70.86 19.82 25.63
C GLU A 151 -69.48 19.81 26.30
N GLU A 152 -69.42 19.86 27.64
CA GLU A 152 -68.18 19.75 28.40
C GLU A 152 -67.55 18.35 28.25
N VAL A 153 -68.38 17.29 28.24
CA VAL A 153 -67.92 15.92 27.96
C VAL A 153 -67.33 15.82 26.55
N GLN A 154 -68.01 16.37 25.54
CA GLN A 154 -67.51 16.35 24.17
C GLN A 154 -66.18 17.11 24.03
N THR A 155 -66.05 18.26 24.69
CA THR A 155 -64.80 19.04 24.72
C THR A 155 -63.66 18.27 25.38
N LYS A 156 -63.93 17.61 26.51
CA LYS A 156 -62.93 16.78 27.20
C LYS A 156 -62.50 15.56 26.38
N VAL A 157 -63.44 14.91 25.70
CA VAL A 157 -63.12 13.80 24.77
C VAL A 157 -62.25 14.30 23.61
N ALA A 158 -62.57 15.46 23.02
CA ALA A 158 -61.75 16.05 21.96
C ALA A 158 -60.34 16.38 22.45
N GLN A 159 -60.20 16.96 23.65
CA GLN A 159 -58.91 17.24 24.28
C GLN A 159 -58.10 15.95 24.49
N ILE A 160 -58.72 14.89 25.01
CA ILE A 160 -58.06 13.59 25.22
C ILE A 160 -57.62 12.98 23.89
N ILE A 161 -58.42 13.12 22.81
CA ILE A 161 -58.04 12.63 21.47
C ILE A 161 -56.83 13.41 20.95
N GLU A 162 -56.82 14.73 21.09
CA GLU A 162 -55.69 15.57 20.67
C GLU A 162 -54.42 15.25 21.45
N GLU A 163 -54.51 15.10 22.78
CA GLU A 163 -53.39 14.67 23.63
C GLU A 163 -52.87 13.29 23.24
N ASN A 164 -53.76 12.33 22.94
CA ASN A 164 -53.38 11.01 22.43
C ASN A 164 -52.67 11.08 21.07
N MET A 165 -53.11 11.97 20.17
CA MET A 165 -52.44 12.17 18.89
C MET A 165 -51.03 12.76 19.08
N LYS A 166 -50.88 13.77 19.94
CA LYS A 166 -49.56 14.35 20.26
C LYS A 166 -48.63 13.33 20.91
N LEU A 167 -49.14 12.51 21.83
CA LEU A 167 -48.39 11.41 22.44
C LEU A 167 -47.92 10.40 21.39
N LYS A 168 -48.82 10.00 20.49
CA LYS A 168 -48.48 9.07 19.39
C LYS A 168 -47.38 9.64 18.49
N ASP A 169 -47.47 10.91 18.11
CA ASP A 169 -46.46 11.56 17.28
C ASP A 169 -45.11 11.69 17.99
N THR A 170 -45.14 12.02 19.28
CA THR A 170 -43.94 12.09 20.13
C THR A 170 -43.25 10.72 20.23
N ILE A 171 -44.03 9.64 20.42
CA ILE A 171 -43.51 8.27 20.44
C ILE A 171 -42.93 7.87 19.08
N LEU A 172 -43.59 8.22 17.97
CA LEU A 172 -43.08 7.96 16.62
C LEU A 172 -41.75 8.69 16.37
N GLN A 173 -41.66 9.97 16.76
CA GLN A 173 -40.42 10.74 16.64
C GLN A 173 -39.31 10.17 17.53
N ASN A 174 -39.63 9.73 18.75
CA ASN A 174 -38.69 9.07 19.64
C ASN A 174 -38.16 7.76 19.03
N ASN A 175 -39.04 6.92 18.47
CA ASN A 175 -38.65 5.68 17.80
C ASN A 175 -37.72 5.93 16.60
N ILE A 176 -37.98 6.96 15.79
CA ILE A 176 -37.10 7.36 14.67
C ILE A 176 -35.73 7.80 15.21
N SER A 177 -35.71 8.60 16.27
CA SER A 177 -34.48 9.06 16.92
C SER A 177 -33.66 7.91 17.48
N LEU A 178 -34.30 6.98 18.20
CA LEU A 178 -33.67 5.77 18.74
C LEU A 178 -33.10 4.89 17.63
N LYS A 179 -33.84 4.70 16.53
CA LYS A 179 -33.33 3.96 15.37
C LYS A 179 -32.08 4.63 14.77
N SER A 180 -32.10 5.94 14.60
CA SER A 180 -30.93 6.69 14.11
C SER A 180 -29.73 6.63 15.08
N GLN A 181 -29.97 6.58 16.39
CA GLN A 181 -28.91 6.38 17.38
C GLN A 181 -28.34 4.97 17.31
N TYR A 182 -29.20 3.95 17.18
CA TYR A 182 -28.79 2.57 17.01
C TYR A 182 -27.92 2.40 15.76
N ASP A 183 -28.35 2.94 14.62
CA ASP A 183 -27.58 2.87 13.37
C ASP A 183 -26.19 3.51 13.50
N ARG A 184 -26.08 4.62 14.26
CA ARG A 184 -24.80 5.27 14.58
C ARG A 184 -23.91 4.40 15.47
N ILE A 185 -24.48 3.72 16.47
CA ILE A 185 -23.73 2.80 17.35
C ILE A 185 -23.21 1.61 16.55
N VAL A 186 -24.03 1.04 15.66
CA VAL A 186 -23.62 -0.06 14.77
C VAL A 186 -22.47 0.37 13.86
N ALA A 187 -22.58 1.55 13.23
CA ALA A 187 -21.50 2.08 12.39
C ALA A 187 -20.20 2.28 13.18
N TRP A 188 -20.28 2.84 14.39
CA TRP A 188 -19.13 2.99 15.28
C TRP A 188 -18.52 1.65 15.68
N GLN A 189 -19.34 0.64 16.00
CA GLN A 189 -18.88 -0.71 16.31
C GLN A 189 -18.10 -1.33 15.14
N GLU A 190 -18.59 -1.17 13.91
CA GLU A 190 -17.88 -1.63 12.71
C GLU A 190 -16.54 -0.91 12.50
N GLU A 191 -16.47 0.40 12.77
CA GLU A 191 -15.22 1.17 12.69
C GLU A 191 -14.20 0.70 13.72
N VAL A 192 -14.62 0.50 14.97
CA VAL A 192 -13.76 -0.04 16.04
C VAL A 192 -13.25 -1.44 15.64
N GLN A 193 -14.10 -2.29 15.10
CA GLN A 193 -13.70 -3.62 14.64
C GLN A 193 -12.70 -3.56 13.47
N LYS A 194 -12.88 -2.65 12.51
CA LYS A 194 -11.93 -2.40 11.41
C LYS A 194 -10.58 -1.94 11.94
N VAL A 195 -10.55 -1.01 12.90
CA VAL A 195 -9.32 -0.52 13.53
C VAL A 195 -8.60 -1.66 14.27
N TYR A 196 -9.33 -2.46 15.06
CA TYR A 196 -8.76 -3.62 15.75
C TYR A 196 -8.14 -4.62 14.76
N GLN A 197 -8.82 -4.94 13.67
CA GLN A 197 -8.30 -5.84 12.63
C GLN A 197 -7.05 -5.26 11.98
N ALA A 198 -7.02 -3.96 11.66
CA ALA A 198 -5.85 -3.30 11.10
C ALA A 198 -4.63 -3.32 12.06
N HIS A 199 -4.85 -3.13 13.36
CA HIS A 199 -3.78 -3.27 14.36
C HIS A 199 -3.27 -4.71 14.46
N LYS A 200 -4.19 -5.68 14.45
CA LYS A 200 -3.85 -7.10 14.43
C LYS A 200 -2.99 -7.46 13.22
N ASP A 201 -3.35 -6.98 12.03
CA ASP A 201 -2.59 -7.21 10.80
C ASP A 201 -1.20 -6.57 10.86
N LYS A 202 -1.07 -5.33 11.36
CA LYS A 202 0.23 -4.67 11.58
C LYS A 202 1.11 -5.44 12.57
N ILE A 203 0.54 -6.02 13.61
CA ILE A 203 1.27 -6.86 14.57
C ILE A 203 1.78 -8.13 13.87
N TYR A 204 0.98 -8.77 13.02
CA TYR A 204 1.44 -9.92 12.23
C TYR A 204 2.55 -9.56 11.25
N GLU A 205 2.44 -8.43 10.55
CA GLU A 205 3.50 -7.92 9.66
C GLU A 205 4.79 -7.63 10.42
N ALA A 206 4.70 -6.97 11.59
CA ALA A 206 5.85 -6.69 12.44
C ALA A 206 6.52 -8.00 12.91
N LYS A 207 5.74 -9.00 13.34
CA LYS A 207 6.25 -10.33 13.71
C LYS A 207 6.97 -11.01 12.53
N ALA A 208 6.40 -10.95 11.33
CA ALA A 208 7.02 -11.52 10.12
C ALA A 208 8.34 -10.80 9.77
N CYS A 209 8.40 -9.47 9.92
CA CYS A 209 9.60 -8.68 9.72
C CYS A 209 10.70 -9.06 10.73
N ILE A 210 10.36 -9.21 12.01
CA ILE A 210 11.28 -9.65 13.05
C ILE A 210 11.85 -11.05 12.73
N GLU A 211 11.00 -12.01 12.33
CA GLU A 211 11.46 -13.35 11.96
C GLU A 211 12.38 -13.34 10.73
N LYS A 212 12.10 -12.49 9.73
CA LYS A 212 13.00 -12.29 8.60
C LYS A 212 14.35 -11.75 9.04
N LEU A 213 14.37 -10.71 9.89
CA LEU A 213 15.61 -10.13 10.41
C LEU A 213 16.41 -11.12 11.27
N LYS A 214 15.75 -11.98 12.04
CA LYS A 214 16.41 -13.07 12.77
C LYS A 214 17.09 -14.05 11.83
N LYS A 215 16.40 -14.46 10.76
CA LYS A 215 16.97 -15.36 9.74
C LYS A 215 18.13 -14.71 8.99
N ASP A 216 18.02 -13.44 8.65
CA ASP A 216 19.11 -12.69 8.00
C ASP A 216 20.32 -12.54 8.94
N LYS A 217 20.09 -12.29 10.24
CA LYS A 217 21.16 -12.27 11.26
C LYS A 217 21.86 -13.63 11.38
N GLU A 218 21.11 -14.73 11.36
CA GLU A 218 21.68 -16.09 11.38
C GLU A 218 22.51 -16.36 10.12
N ASN A 219 21.99 -16.01 8.94
CA ASN A 219 22.70 -16.14 7.67
C ASN A 219 24.00 -15.32 7.65
N LEU A 220 23.95 -14.07 8.12
CA LEU A 220 25.14 -13.20 8.22
C LEU A 220 26.16 -13.76 9.21
N ALA A 221 25.72 -14.34 10.33
CA ALA A 221 26.61 -14.99 11.29
C ALA A 221 27.31 -16.21 10.66
N LEU A 222 26.58 -17.05 9.91
CA LEU A 222 27.16 -18.17 9.17
C LEU A 222 28.15 -17.73 8.10
N GLU A 223 27.84 -16.65 7.37
CA GLU A 223 28.72 -16.13 6.33
C GLU A 223 30.00 -15.51 6.93
N LEU A 224 29.87 -14.81 8.06
CA LEU A 224 31.00 -14.25 8.78
C LEU A 224 31.93 -15.36 9.31
N GLU A 225 31.38 -16.49 9.75
CA GLU A 225 32.17 -17.65 10.18
C GLU A 225 32.92 -18.28 8.99
N LYS A 226 32.26 -18.46 7.84
CA LYS A 226 32.94 -18.92 6.61
C LYS A 226 34.07 -17.98 6.19
N GLN A 227 33.88 -16.67 6.31
CA GLN A 227 34.92 -15.70 5.99
C GLN A 227 36.11 -15.80 6.95
N LYS A 228 35.87 -16.02 8.25
CA LYS A 228 36.96 -16.29 9.21
C LYS A 228 37.74 -17.55 8.83
N ASP A 229 37.07 -18.63 8.44
CA ASP A 229 37.74 -19.85 7.99
C ASP A 229 38.66 -19.60 6.78
N VAL A 230 38.18 -18.81 5.81
CA VAL A 230 38.97 -18.41 4.64
C VAL A 230 40.18 -17.57 5.05
N VAL A 231 40.01 -16.63 5.98
CA VAL A 231 41.10 -15.80 6.51
C VAL A 231 42.12 -16.66 7.27
N CYS A 232 41.68 -17.61 8.10
CA CYS A 232 42.56 -18.56 8.80
C CYS A 232 43.40 -19.37 7.81
N ARG A 233 42.80 -19.95 6.76
CA ARG A 233 43.54 -20.67 5.71
C ARG A 233 44.53 -19.78 4.98
N LYS A 234 44.15 -18.54 4.65
CA LYS A 234 45.08 -17.57 4.03
C LYS A 234 46.26 -17.25 4.95
N ASN A 235 46.02 -17.07 6.25
CA ASN A 235 47.07 -16.82 7.23
C ASN A 235 48.01 -18.02 7.39
N GLU A 236 47.50 -19.25 7.37
CA GLU A 236 48.32 -20.47 7.34
C GLU A 236 49.21 -20.51 6.09
N ILE A 237 48.64 -20.23 4.92
CA ILE A 237 49.42 -20.15 3.67
C ILE A 237 50.50 -19.07 3.77
N ILE A 238 50.15 -17.86 4.24
CA ILE A 238 51.13 -16.77 4.43
C ILE A 238 52.26 -17.21 5.36
N LYS A 239 51.94 -17.88 6.47
CA LYS A 239 52.94 -18.38 7.42
C LYS A 239 53.87 -19.41 6.77
N THR A 240 53.34 -20.38 6.03
CA THR A 240 54.18 -21.36 5.31
C THR A 240 55.06 -20.71 4.25
N LEU A 241 54.56 -19.69 3.54
CA LEU A 241 55.35 -18.93 2.57
C LEU A 241 56.46 -18.13 3.25
N GLN A 242 56.19 -17.51 4.41
CA GLN A 242 57.20 -16.81 5.20
C GLN A 242 58.30 -17.75 5.71
N GLU A 243 57.94 -18.94 6.21
CA GLU A 243 58.89 -19.98 6.65
C GLU A 243 59.74 -20.50 5.47
N THR A 244 59.13 -20.64 4.29
CA THR A 244 59.83 -21.04 3.06
C THR A 244 60.78 -19.94 2.57
N LEU A 245 60.41 -18.67 2.69
CA LEU A 245 61.28 -17.54 2.35
C LEU A 245 62.45 -17.43 3.33
N ALA A 246 62.21 -17.54 4.64
CA ALA A 246 63.26 -17.51 5.65
C ALA A 246 64.26 -18.68 5.50
N SER A 247 63.78 -19.87 5.16
CA SER A 247 64.65 -21.03 4.86
C SER A 247 65.39 -20.90 3.52
N LYS A 248 64.85 -20.18 2.53
CA LYS A 248 65.57 -19.83 1.29
C LYS A 248 66.61 -18.73 1.51
N GLU A 249 66.33 -17.72 2.34
CA GLU A 249 67.32 -16.70 2.73
C GLU A 249 68.46 -17.29 3.55
N SER A 250 68.19 -18.24 4.46
CA SER A 250 69.23 -18.97 5.20
C SER A 250 70.07 -19.92 4.32
N ASN A 251 69.60 -20.29 3.12
CA ASN A 251 70.32 -21.13 2.16
C ASN A 251 70.95 -20.33 0.99
N ALA A 252 70.79 -19.00 0.96
CA ALA A 252 71.33 -18.12 -0.08
C ALA A 252 72.79 -17.69 0.18
N SER A 253 73.63 -18.60 0.71
CA SER A 253 75.07 -18.38 0.86
C SER A 253 75.94 -19.31 0.00
N LEU A 254 75.35 -20.29 -0.71
CA LEU A 254 76.12 -21.17 -1.59
C LEU A 254 75.30 -21.58 -2.81
N ASN A 255 75.87 -21.27 -3.98
CA ASN A 255 75.51 -21.70 -5.34
C ASN A 255 74.48 -20.86 -6.09
N GLN A 256 74.98 -20.00 -6.99
CA GLN A 256 74.42 -19.99 -8.35
C GLN A 256 75.40 -19.44 -9.39
N THR A 257 76.05 -20.36 -10.10
CA THR A 257 76.39 -20.24 -11.51
C THR A 257 75.55 -21.27 -12.26
N SER A 258 74.99 -20.86 -13.41
CA SER A 258 74.19 -21.68 -14.33
C SER A 258 72.71 -21.94 -13.93
N ASN A 259 71.87 -20.91 -13.86
CA ASN A 259 70.40 -21.09 -13.91
C ASN A 259 69.61 -19.88 -14.47
N ASP A 260 70.21 -19.12 -15.41
CA ASP A 260 69.62 -17.86 -15.88
C ASP A 260 68.41 -18.08 -16.82
N ASN A 261 68.41 -19.15 -17.62
CA ASN A 261 67.33 -19.41 -18.58
C ASN A 261 66.01 -19.87 -17.91
N LEU A 262 66.08 -20.56 -16.77
CA LEU A 262 64.87 -21.01 -16.04
C LEU A 262 64.23 -19.85 -15.28
N LYS A 263 65.05 -19.00 -14.67
CA LYS A 263 64.60 -17.77 -14.02
C LYS A 263 63.96 -16.81 -15.03
N GLU A 264 64.52 -16.70 -16.23
CA GLU A 264 63.96 -15.87 -17.30
C GLU A 264 62.56 -16.34 -17.72
N PHE A 265 62.34 -17.66 -17.83
CA PHE A 265 61.01 -18.21 -18.13
C PHE A 265 59.98 -18.01 -16.99
N GLU A 266 60.39 -18.20 -15.74
CA GLU A 266 59.53 -17.92 -14.58
C GLU A 266 59.16 -16.44 -14.49
N LEU A 267 60.12 -15.56 -14.77
CA LEU A 267 59.93 -14.11 -14.81
C LEU A 267 59.00 -13.71 -15.97
N GLU A 268 59.10 -14.39 -17.12
CA GLU A 268 58.19 -14.16 -18.25
C GLU A 268 56.76 -14.66 -17.98
N MET A 269 56.58 -15.80 -17.31
CA MET A 269 55.24 -16.26 -16.88
C MET A 269 54.63 -15.34 -15.82
N ALA A 270 55.43 -14.86 -14.86
CA ALA A 270 54.97 -13.89 -13.86
C ALA A 270 54.57 -12.56 -14.53
N ASN A 271 55.37 -12.06 -15.47
CA ASN A 271 55.05 -10.85 -16.24
C ASN A 271 53.77 -11.02 -17.06
N LYS A 272 53.56 -12.18 -17.68
CA LYS A 272 52.32 -12.47 -18.40
C LYS A 272 51.12 -12.43 -17.45
N LYS A 273 51.23 -13.04 -16.27
CA LYS A 273 50.14 -13.06 -15.27
C LYS A 273 49.86 -11.67 -14.70
N ILE A 274 50.89 -10.85 -14.47
CA ILE A 274 50.74 -9.44 -14.09
C ILE A 274 49.96 -8.69 -15.17
N LYS A 275 50.33 -8.87 -16.44
CA LYS A 275 49.67 -8.21 -17.57
C LYS A 275 48.20 -8.62 -17.73
N ASP A 276 47.88 -9.90 -17.49
CA ASP A 276 46.51 -10.40 -17.49
C ASP A 276 45.68 -9.78 -16.35
N LEU A 277 46.25 -9.70 -15.14
CA LEU A 277 45.62 -9.06 -13.97
C LEU A 277 45.46 -7.54 -14.13
N GLU A 278 46.39 -6.87 -14.81
CA GLU A 278 46.27 -5.46 -15.17
C GLU A 278 45.12 -5.24 -16.17
N CYS A 279 44.98 -6.13 -17.17
CA CYS A 279 43.87 -6.09 -18.11
C CYS A 279 42.52 -6.31 -17.43
N GLU A 280 42.44 -7.25 -16.48
CA GLU A 280 41.23 -7.51 -15.70
C GLU A 280 40.88 -6.33 -14.78
N ASN A 281 41.87 -5.75 -14.09
CA ASN A 281 41.67 -4.53 -13.29
C ASN A 281 41.17 -3.35 -14.15
N GLN A 282 41.68 -3.21 -15.38
CA GLN A 282 41.22 -2.15 -16.26
C GLN A 282 39.75 -2.37 -16.68
N LYS A 283 39.35 -3.61 -16.99
CA LYS A 283 37.94 -3.93 -17.27
C LYS A 283 37.03 -3.61 -16.08
N LEU A 284 37.43 -4.00 -14.87
CA LEU A 284 36.68 -3.68 -13.66
C LEU A 284 36.57 -2.18 -13.39
N LYS A 285 37.62 -1.40 -13.73
CA LYS A 285 37.57 0.07 -13.66
C LYS A 285 36.57 0.65 -14.64
N ASP A 286 36.56 0.15 -15.88
CA ASP A 286 35.63 0.62 -16.92
C ASP A 286 34.18 0.25 -16.54
N GLU A 287 33.94 -0.97 -16.03
CA GLU A 287 32.63 -1.39 -15.52
C GLU A 287 32.16 -0.52 -14.33
N ASN A 288 33.05 -0.20 -13.39
CA ASN A 288 32.72 0.72 -12.30
C ASN A 288 32.39 2.13 -12.80
N ALA A 289 33.09 2.63 -13.81
CA ALA A 289 32.80 3.91 -14.42
C ALA A 289 31.42 3.92 -15.12
N ASP A 290 31.02 2.81 -15.73
CA ASP A 290 29.69 2.63 -16.32
C ASP A 290 28.59 2.55 -15.26
N LEU A 291 28.83 1.82 -14.16
CA LEU A 291 27.90 1.76 -13.04
C LEU A 291 27.70 3.13 -12.39
N LEU A 292 28.76 3.92 -12.22
CA LEU A 292 28.67 5.29 -11.71
C LEU A 292 27.84 6.19 -12.64
N ARG A 293 28.01 6.07 -13.96
CA ARG A 293 27.19 6.78 -14.95
C ARG A 293 25.72 6.37 -14.88
N ASN A 294 25.43 5.08 -14.70
CA ASN A 294 24.07 4.58 -14.54
C ASN A 294 23.42 5.08 -13.25
N ILE A 295 24.16 5.09 -12.13
CA ILE A 295 23.68 5.64 -10.86
C ILE A 295 23.33 7.13 -11.03
N GLU A 296 24.16 7.90 -11.71
CA GLU A 296 23.89 9.32 -11.95
C GLU A 296 22.67 9.53 -12.85
N SER A 297 22.52 8.73 -13.91
CA SER A 297 21.32 8.76 -14.77
C SER A 297 20.05 8.41 -14.00
N LEU A 298 20.10 7.44 -13.08
CA LEU A 298 18.96 7.07 -12.24
C LEU A 298 18.62 8.16 -11.22
N LYS A 299 19.63 8.85 -10.67
CA LYS A 299 19.42 10.02 -9.81
C LYS A 299 18.73 11.15 -10.57
N GLU A 300 19.18 11.47 -11.78
CA GLU A 300 18.52 12.48 -12.62
C GLU A 300 17.08 12.08 -12.98
N ALA A 301 16.83 10.80 -13.26
CA ALA A 301 15.48 10.30 -13.51
C ALA A 301 14.58 10.35 -12.26
N ALA A 302 15.14 10.28 -11.05
CA ALA A 302 14.40 10.38 -9.79
C ALA A 302 14.00 11.81 -9.43
N LYS A 303 14.79 12.84 -9.79
CA LYS A 303 14.49 14.26 -9.50
C LYS A 303 13.07 14.73 -9.87
N PRO A 304 12.50 14.44 -11.06
CA PRO A 304 11.13 14.87 -11.37
C PRO A 304 10.07 14.21 -10.48
N THR A 305 10.33 12.98 -10.01
CA THR A 305 9.42 12.30 -9.07
C THR A 305 9.49 12.91 -7.67
N GLU A 306 10.70 13.26 -7.20
CA GLU A 306 10.89 13.97 -5.93
C GLU A 306 10.22 15.35 -5.94
N GLU A 307 10.36 16.09 -7.04
CA GLU A 307 9.71 17.40 -7.19
C GLU A 307 8.17 17.28 -7.23
N ARG A 308 7.64 16.23 -7.85
CA ARG A 308 6.19 15.94 -7.81
C ARG A 308 5.71 15.62 -6.40
N ILE A 309 6.47 14.85 -5.63
CA ILE A 309 6.16 14.56 -4.22
C ILE A 309 6.15 15.86 -3.41
N ARG A 310 7.15 16.73 -3.59
CA ARG A 310 7.24 18.03 -2.92
C ARG A 310 6.03 18.92 -3.22
N LYS A 311 5.58 18.97 -4.48
CA LYS A 311 4.37 19.72 -4.88
C LYS A 311 3.10 19.18 -4.21
N LEU A 312 2.90 17.86 -4.24
CA LEU A 312 1.75 17.23 -3.60
C LEU A 312 1.74 17.43 -2.08
N GLN A 313 2.92 17.45 -1.44
CA GLN A 313 3.03 17.80 -0.02
C GLN A 313 2.62 19.26 0.24
N GLY A 314 3.03 20.20 -0.60
CA GLY A 314 2.59 21.59 -0.53
C GLY A 314 1.08 21.75 -0.69
N ASP A 315 0.49 21.10 -1.69
CA ASP A 315 -0.97 21.11 -1.92
C ASP A 315 -1.75 20.51 -0.73
N LEU A 316 -1.22 19.42 -0.15
CA LEU A 316 -1.79 18.78 1.03
C LEU A 316 -1.79 19.72 2.24
N ASP A 317 -0.70 20.46 2.45
CA ASP A 317 -0.61 21.39 3.59
C ASP A 317 -1.52 22.61 3.40
N ILE A 318 -1.68 23.11 2.18
CA ILE A 318 -2.67 24.16 1.85
C ILE A 318 -4.09 23.64 2.13
N ALA A 319 -4.43 22.43 1.68
CA ALA A 319 -5.75 21.84 1.93
C ALA A 319 -6.02 21.66 3.43
N LYS A 320 -5.01 21.28 4.23
CA LYS A 320 -5.14 21.21 5.70
C LYS A 320 -5.42 22.58 6.31
N THR A 321 -4.74 23.64 5.86
CA THR A 321 -5.00 24.99 6.41
C THR A 321 -6.39 25.50 6.04
N GLU A 322 -6.86 25.22 4.83
CA GLU A 322 -8.23 25.53 4.41
C GLU A 322 -9.28 24.79 5.25
N ILE A 323 -9.09 23.48 5.51
CA ILE A 323 -9.98 22.70 6.37
C ILE A 323 -10.05 23.28 7.79
N GLU A 324 -8.92 23.67 8.38
CA GLU A 324 -8.90 24.30 9.70
C GLU A 324 -9.60 25.66 9.70
N GLN A 325 -9.46 26.45 8.64
CA GLN A 325 -10.21 27.69 8.47
C GLN A 325 -11.72 27.46 8.42
N TYR A 326 -12.18 26.50 7.62
CA TYR A 326 -13.62 26.17 7.53
C TYR A 326 -14.17 25.64 8.87
N LYS A 327 -13.38 24.87 9.63
CA LYS A 327 -13.76 24.44 11.00
C LYS A 327 -13.92 25.64 11.93
N LEU A 328 -13.03 26.62 11.86
CA LEU A 328 -13.11 27.84 12.67
C LEU A 328 -14.36 28.66 12.32
N GLU A 329 -14.67 28.83 11.03
CA GLU A 329 -15.87 29.52 10.55
C GLU A 329 -17.15 28.79 10.98
N ALA A 330 -17.19 27.46 10.86
CA ALA A 330 -18.31 26.66 11.35
C ALA A 330 -18.52 26.80 12.86
N ASN A 331 -17.44 26.84 13.66
CA ASN A 331 -17.52 27.05 15.09
C ASN A 331 -18.03 28.46 15.45
N LYS A 332 -17.62 29.50 14.71
CA LYS A 332 -18.18 30.86 14.85
C LYS A 332 -19.69 30.85 14.56
N GLY A 333 -20.12 30.19 13.49
CA GLY A 333 -21.55 30.03 13.18
C GLY A 333 -22.35 29.35 14.30
N LYS A 334 -21.79 28.30 14.93
CA LYS A 334 -22.40 27.62 16.08
C LYS A 334 -22.52 28.49 17.33
N ILE A 335 -21.60 29.43 17.54
CA ILE A 335 -21.67 30.38 18.67
C ILE A 335 -22.82 31.36 18.44
N VAL A 336 -22.91 31.95 17.24
CA VAL A 336 -23.98 32.89 16.88
C VAL A 336 -25.36 32.23 16.98
N LEU A 337 -25.50 30.98 16.56
CA LEU A 337 -26.76 30.24 16.70
C LEU A 337 -27.15 30.03 18.17
N ARG A 338 -26.20 29.65 19.04
CA ARG A 338 -26.46 29.51 20.48
C ARG A 338 -26.85 30.84 21.14
N GLU A 339 -26.18 31.94 20.78
CA GLU A 339 -26.55 33.27 21.26
C GLU A 339 -28.00 33.61 20.86
N ARG A 340 -28.37 33.36 19.60
CA ARG A 340 -29.73 33.61 19.13
C ARG A 340 -30.79 32.72 19.81
N GLU A 341 -30.46 31.46 20.07
CA GLU A 341 -31.31 30.56 20.85
C GLU A 341 -31.53 31.08 22.28
N THR A 342 -30.48 31.61 22.93
CA THR A 342 -30.61 32.20 24.27
C THR A 342 -31.45 33.48 24.26
N GLU A 343 -31.30 34.34 23.25
CA GLU A 343 -32.13 35.55 23.09
C GLU A 343 -33.62 35.19 22.92
N LEU A 344 -33.92 34.21 22.06
CA LEU A 344 -35.28 33.72 21.87
C LEU A 344 -35.84 33.10 23.14
N GLY A 345 -35.04 32.32 23.86
CA GLY A 345 -35.42 31.75 25.16
C GLY A 345 -35.79 32.83 26.19
N GLN A 346 -35.02 33.91 26.26
CA GLN A 346 -35.32 35.05 27.14
C GLN A 346 -36.63 35.77 26.75
N ILE A 347 -36.86 35.97 25.44
CA ILE A 347 -38.11 36.58 24.95
C ILE A 347 -39.31 35.70 25.30
N ILE A 348 -39.21 34.39 25.09
CA ILE A 348 -40.29 33.44 25.44
C ILE A 348 -40.56 33.44 26.94
N ALA A 349 -39.52 33.47 27.78
CA ALA A 349 -39.66 33.55 29.23
C ALA A 349 -40.36 34.86 29.65
N GLY A 350 -39.96 36.00 29.08
CA GLY A 350 -40.58 37.29 29.35
C GLY A 350 -42.05 37.35 28.94
N LEU A 351 -42.41 36.79 27.77
CA LEU A 351 -43.80 36.70 27.32
C LEU A 351 -44.64 35.79 28.23
N ARG A 352 -44.09 34.67 28.71
CA ARG A 352 -44.77 33.78 29.66
C ARG A 352 -45.03 34.46 31.00
N GLU A 353 -44.07 35.25 31.49
CA GLU A 353 -44.23 36.02 32.74
C GLU A 353 -45.28 37.13 32.60
N GLN A 354 -45.30 37.84 31.47
CA GLN A 354 -46.34 38.83 31.17
C GLN A 354 -47.74 38.21 31.12
N LEU A 355 -47.86 37.02 30.51
CA LEU A 355 -49.12 36.28 30.45
C LEU A 355 -49.57 35.77 31.83
N SER A 356 -48.62 35.37 32.67
CA SER A 356 -48.87 34.92 34.05
C SER A 356 -49.38 36.03 34.97
N ASN A 357 -48.99 37.29 34.73
CA ASN A 357 -49.32 38.43 35.58
C ASN A 357 -50.68 39.08 35.25
N ALA A 358 -51.33 38.68 34.16
CA ALA A 358 -52.65 39.19 33.81
C ALA A 358 -53.77 38.35 34.48
N LYS A 359 -54.47 38.95 35.46
CA LYS A 359 -55.78 38.48 35.99
C LYS A 359 -56.85 39.59 35.82
N PRO A 360 -58.16 39.27 35.83
CA PRO A 360 -59.00 39.55 34.67
C PRO A 360 -59.98 40.73 34.82
N VAL A 361 -60.52 41.12 33.65
CA VAL A 361 -61.77 41.87 33.35
C VAL A 361 -61.64 43.39 33.13
N ASP A 362 -61.78 43.85 31.87
CA ASP A 362 -62.77 44.86 31.39
C ASP A 362 -62.58 45.24 29.88
N PRO A 363 -63.48 46.00 29.20
CA PRO A 363 -63.74 46.04 27.73
C PRO A 363 -62.62 46.43 26.75
N TRP A 364 -61.39 46.66 27.19
CA TRP A 364 -60.20 46.79 26.34
C TRP A 364 -59.87 45.48 25.59
N ILE A 365 -60.38 44.36 26.09
CA ILE A 365 -60.24 43.02 25.49
C ILE A 365 -60.73 42.99 24.05
N THR A 366 -61.73 43.77 23.60
CA THR A 366 -62.15 43.70 22.20
C THR A 366 -61.14 44.31 21.22
N GLU A 367 -60.46 45.39 21.60
CA GLU A 367 -59.41 46.00 20.75
C GLU A 367 -58.12 45.18 20.79
N GLU A 368 -57.80 44.60 21.95
CA GLU A 368 -56.66 43.70 22.09
C GLU A 368 -56.92 42.33 21.45
N LEU A 369 -58.18 41.86 21.41
CA LEU A 369 -58.60 40.67 20.69
C LEU A 369 -58.59 40.92 19.18
N ASP A 370 -58.95 42.11 18.70
CA ASP A 370 -58.75 42.49 17.30
C ASP A 370 -57.27 42.64 16.94
N ASN A 371 -56.44 43.17 17.85
CA ASN A 371 -55.00 43.29 17.64
C ASN A 371 -54.30 41.92 17.68
N THR A 372 -54.65 41.04 18.62
CA THR A 372 -54.14 39.65 18.67
C THR A 372 -54.68 38.81 17.53
N ARG A 373 -55.90 39.05 17.05
CA ARG A 373 -56.44 38.44 15.83
C ARG A 373 -55.72 38.92 14.59
N THR A 374 -55.33 40.20 14.54
CA THR A 374 -54.50 40.75 13.47
C THR A 374 -53.08 40.18 13.53
N GLN A 375 -52.49 40.07 14.72
CA GLN A 375 -51.19 39.44 14.91
C GLN A 375 -51.23 37.95 14.57
N LEU A 376 -52.28 37.23 14.95
CA LEU A 376 -52.49 35.82 14.59
C LEU A 376 -52.67 35.66 13.07
N SER A 377 -53.42 36.56 12.44
CA SER A 377 -53.53 36.59 10.98
C SER A 377 -52.17 36.82 10.32
N ASN A 378 -51.36 37.75 10.83
CA ASN A 378 -50.04 38.04 10.31
C ASN A 378 -49.06 36.89 10.53
N THR A 379 -49.08 36.25 11.71
CA THR A 379 -48.25 35.08 11.98
C THR A 379 -48.69 33.91 11.11
N GLN A 380 -49.98 33.72 10.87
CA GLN A 380 -50.49 32.69 9.99
C GLN A 380 -50.11 32.92 8.52
N ILE A 381 -50.10 34.17 8.05
CA ILE A 381 -49.55 34.54 6.74
C ILE A 381 -48.05 34.23 6.68
N MET A 382 -47.28 34.60 7.70
CA MET A 382 -45.84 34.31 7.76
C MET A 382 -45.55 32.80 7.81
N LEU A 383 -46.39 32.04 8.51
CA LEU A 383 -46.27 30.58 8.60
C LEU A 383 -46.58 29.93 7.25
N THR A 384 -47.61 30.42 6.55
CA THR A 384 -47.94 29.98 5.17
C THR A 384 -46.78 30.30 4.22
N LEU A 385 -46.19 31.50 4.31
CA LEU A 385 -45.04 31.89 3.50
C LEU A 385 -43.79 31.06 3.83
N ALA A 386 -43.58 30.70 5.10
CA ALA A 386 -42.51 29.81 5.53
C ALA A 386 -42.73 28.38 5.01
N GLU A 387 -43.96 27.88 4.98
CA GLU A 387 -44.32 26.58 4.41
C GLU A 387 -44.12 26.55 2.89
N GLU A 388 -44.51 27.61 2.18
CA GLU A 388 -44.24 27.76 0.75
C GLU A 388 -42.73 27.80 0.45
N ASN A 389 -41.95 28.55 1.24
CA ASN A 389 -40.50 28.59 1.13
C ASN A 389 -39.86 27.23 1.42
N LYS A 390 -40.34 26.52 2.46
CA LYS A 390 -39.91 25.14 2.76
C LYS A 390 -40.22 24.21 1.60
N LYS A 391 -41.40 24.30 1.01
CA LYS A 391 -41.80 23.50 -0.16
C LYS A 391 -40.92 23.79 -1.38
N ALA A 392 -40.59 25.06 -1.63
CA ALA A 392 -39.67 25.47 -2.69
C ALA A 392 -38.24 24.95 -2.46
N ALA A 393 -37.76 24.98 -1.20
CA ALA A 393 -36.46 24.44 -0.83
C ALA A 393 -36.41 22.91 -1.02
N LEU A 394 -37.46 22.18 -0.63
CA LEU A 394 -37.57 20.74 -0.84
C LEU A 394 -37.56 20.38 -2.33
N ALA A 395 -38.33 21.10 -3.15
CA ALA A 395 -38.31 20.90 -4.61
C ALA A 395 -36.91 21.12 -5.22
N LYS A 396 -36.14 22.08 -4.68
CA LYS A 396 -34.74 22.31 -5.09
C LYS A 396 -33.81 21.17 -4.65
N VAL A 397 -34.01 20.62 -3.45
CA VAL A 397 -33.26 19.45 -2.97
C VAL A 397 -33.53 18.23 -3.86
N ASP A 398 -34.79 17.99 -4.22
CA ASP A 398 -35.16 16.88 -5.11
C ASP A 398 -34.51 17.02 -6.50
N SER A 399 -34.54 18.23 -7.06
CA SER A 399 -33.88 18.55 -8.34
C SER A 399 -32.36 18.32 -8.30
N LEU A 400 -31.70 18.74 -7.22
CA LEU A 400 -30.26 18.50 -7.02
C LEU A 400 -29.96 17.01 -6.81
N SER A 401 -30.81 16.29 -6.09
CA SER A 401 -30.69 14.84 -5.87
C SER A 401 -30.76 14.09 -7.21
N GLU A 402 -31.69 14.45 -8.10
CA GLU A 402 -31.76 13.89 -9.46
C GLU A 402 -30.54 14.23 -10.30
N GLN A 403 -29.95 15.42 -10.14
CA GLN A 403 -28.72 15.79 -10.83
C GLN A 403 -27.53 14.96 -10.35
N VAL A 404 -27.39 14.77 -9.03
CA VAL A 404 -26.34 13.92 -8.44
C VAL A 404 -26.49 12.47 -8.92
N LEU A 405 -27.72 11.93 -8.95
CA LEU A 405 -27.99 10.59 -9.50
C LEU A 405 -27.57 10.47 -10.97
N ARG A 406 -27.88 11.46 -11.81
CA ARG A 406 -27.46 11.48 -13.21
C ARG A 406 -25.94 11.52 -13.38
N LEU A 407 -25.26 12.41 -12.65
CA LEU A 407 -23.80 12.51 -12.70
C LEU A 407 -23.12 11.24 -12.20
N ASN A 408 -23.63 10.62 -11.13
CA ASN A 408 -23.11 9.34 -10.64
C ASN A 408 -23.25 8.23 -11.69
N LYS A 409 -24.37 8.19 -12.40
CA LYS A 409 -24.56 7.23 -13.50
C LYS A 409 -23.56 7.46 -14.63
N GLU A 410 -23.32 8.72 -15.01
CA GLU A 410 -22.34 9.08 -16.05
C GLU A 410 -20.90 8.73 -15.65
N ILE A 411 -20.53 8.97 -14.39
CA ILE A 411 -19.23 8.56 -13.84
C ILE A 411 -19.07 7.04 -13.93
N GLU A 412 -20.10 6.27 -13.59
CA GLU A 412 -20.03 4.81 -13.64
C GLU A 412 -19.92 4.29 -15.09
N GLU A 413 -20.65 4.89 -16.02
CA GLU A 413 -20.53 4.58 -17.45
C GLU A 413 -19.12 4.91 -17.99
N LEU A 414 -18.53 6.02 -17.57
CA LEU A 414 -17.16 6.38 -17.93
C LEU A 414 -16.12 5.44 -17.31
N LYS A 415 -16.31 5.00 -16.05
CA LYS A 415 -15.45 3.98 -15.44
C LYS A 415 -15.50 2.66 -16.18
N VAL A 416 -16.69 2.20 -16.54
CA VAL A 416 -16.85 0.96 -17.32
C VAL A 416 -16.17 1.09 -18.67
N LYS A 417 -16.36 2.20 -19.40
CA LYS A 417 -15.66 2.45 -20.67
C LYS A 417 -14.14 2.52 -20.52
N ASN A 418 -13.65 3.12 -19.44
CA ASN A 418 -12.21 3.20 -19.17
C ASN A 418 -11.62 1.82 -18.82
N VAL A 419 -12.35 1.00 -18.06
CA VAL A 419 -11.94 -0.37 -17.72
C VAL A 419 -12.00 -1.30 -18.93
N GLN A 420 -12.97 -1.09 -19.82
CA GLN A 420 -13.13 -1.81 -21.09
C GLN A 420 -12.33 -1.21 -22.25
N SER A 421 -11.47 -0.22 -22.00
CA SER A 421 -10.56 0.26 -23.03
C SER A 421 -9.63 -0.87 -23.43
N ASP A 422 -9.81 -1.38 -24.66
CA ASP A 422 -8.98 -2.41 -25.28
C ASP A 422 -7.48 -2.05 -25.22
N GLU A 423 -7.16 -0.75 -25.16
CA GLU A 423 -5.79 -0.25 -24.99
C GLU A 423 -5.22 -0.63 -23.61
N MET A 424 -5.99 -0.50 -22.54
CA MET A 424 -5.54 -0.88 -21.19
C MET A 424 -5.37 -2.41 -21.10
N PHE A 425 -6.26 -3.16 -21.73
CA PHE A 425 -6.13 -4.62 -21.82
C PHE A 425 -4.90 -5.03 -22.64
N ALA A 426 -4.67 -4.39 -23.78
CA ALA A 426 -3.51 -4.64 -24.64
C ALA A 426 -2.19 -4.30 -23.92
N LEU A 427 -2.13 -3.14 -23.24
CA LEU A 427 -0.95 -2.74 -22.46
C LEU A 427 -0.69 -3.68 -21.29
N LYS A 428 -1.73 -4.13 -20.59
CA LYS A 428 -1.59 -5.12 -19.51
C LYS A 428 -1.07 -6.46 -20.03
N THR A 429 -1.62 -6.92 -21.16
CA THR A 429 -1.17 -8.15 -21.82
C THR A 429 0.29 -8.03 -22.28
N GLN A 430 0.68 -6.89 -22.86
CA GLN A 430 2.06 -6.63 -23.27
C GLN A 430 3.02 -6.61 -22.07
N MET A 431 2.61 -6.01 -20.95
CA MET A 431 3.39 -6.00 -19.71
C MET A 431 3.58 -7.41 -19.14
N ASP A 432 2.54 -8.24 -19.17
CA ASP A 432 2.61 -9.61 -18.70
C ASP A 432 3.49 -10.48 -19.62
N MET A 433 3.44 -10.27 -20.94
CA MET A 433 4.37 -10.92 -21.88
C MET A 433 5.83 -10.54 -21.59
N TYR A 434 6.14 -9.26 -21.40
CA TYR A 434 7.50 -8.84 -21.08
C TYR A 434 8.02 -9.42 -19.76
N LYS A 435 7.16 -9.58 -18.76
CA LYS A 435 7.54 -10.25 -17.51
C LYS A 435 7.91 -11.70 -17.74
N VAL A 436 7.09 -12.44 -18.50
CA VAL A 436 7.37 -13.84 -18.83
C VAL A 436 8.66 -13.96 -19.63
N ASP A 437 8.88 -13.11 -20.62
CA ASP A 437 10.12 -13.11 -21.42
C ASP A 437 11.35 -12.81 -20.56
N PHE A 438 11.24 -11.85 -19.63
CA PHE A 438 12.32 -11.51 -18.70
C PHE A 438 12.64 -12.65 -17.72
N GLU A 439 11.62 -13.32 -17.19
CA GLU A 439 11.78 -14.50 -16.32
C GLU A 439 12.43 -15.67 -17.06
N GLN A 440 12.03 -15.89 -18.31
CA GLN A 440 12.65 -16.90 -19.17
C GLN A 440 14.10 -16.56 -19.48
N GLU A 441 14.41 -15.30 -19.81
CA GLU A 441 15.79 -14.87 -20.06
C GLU A 441 16.66 -15.03 -18.81
N ARG A 442 16.13 -14.70 -17.63
CA ARG A 442 16.81 -14.89 -16.35
C ARG A 442 17.08 -16.36 -16.08
N SER A 443 16.07 -17.23 -16.24
CA SER A 443 16.21 -18.67 -16.05
C SER A 443 17.22 -19.28 -17.02
N ALA A 444 17.22 -18.84 -18.29
CA ALA A 444 18.21 -19.26 -19.28
C ALA A 444 19.63 -18.81 -18.93
N LYS A 445 19.81 -17.59 -18.42
CA LYS A 445 21.11 -17.09 -17.93
C LYS A 445 21.61 -17.88 -16.72
N GLU A 446 20.74 -18.22 -15.78
CA GLU A 446 21.08 -19.06 -14.63
C GLU A 446 21.49 -20.47 -15.07
N ALA A 447 20.78 -21.07 -16.04
CA ALA A 447 21.14 -22.37 -16.62
C ALA A 447 22.52 -22.33 -17.32
N MET A 448 22.80 -21.31 -18.13
CA MET A 448 24.10 -21.15 -18.79
C MET A 448 25.24 -20.96 -17.78
N LYS A 449 24.97 -20.25 -16.67
CA LYS A 449 25.96 -20.08 -15.59
C LYS A 449 26.29 -21.44 -14.94
N LEU A 450 25.27 -22.25 -14.64
CA LEU A 450 25.48 -23.59 -14.08
C LEU A 450 26.26 -24.52 -15.03
N GLU A 451 25.97 -24.48 -16.33
CA GLU A 451 26.75 -25.23 -17.32
C GLU A 451 28.20 -24.76 -17.41
N LYS A 452 28.43 -23.44 -17.37
CA LYS A 452 29.78 -22.87 -17.32
C LYS A 452 30.55 -23.35 -16.09
N ASP A 453 29.94 -23.29 -14.92
CA ASP A 453 30.56 -23.71 -13.66
C ASP A 453 30.89 -25.21 -13.69
N LYS A 454 29.99 -26.04 -14.24
CA LYS A 454 30.23 -27.46 -14.45
C LYS A 454 31.40 -27.74 -15.41
N LEU A 455 31.47 -27.03 -16.55
CA LEU A 455 32.57 -27.18 -17.50
C LEU A 455 33.92 -26.74 -16.90
N LEU A 456 33.92 -25.71 -16.04
CA LEU A 456 35.12 -25.29 -15.31
C LEU A 456 35.58 -26.36 -14.32
N GLU A 457 34.65 -26.99 -13.60
CA GLU A 457 34.95 -28.13 -12.71
C GLU A 457 35.53 -29.32 -13.50
N ASP A 458 34.92 -29.69 -14.63
CA ASP A 458 35.41 -30.74 -15.51
C ASP A 458 36.84 -30.46 -16.03
N ILE A 459 37.12 -29.21 -16.42
CA ILE A 459 38.46 -28.77 -16.84
C ILE A 459 39.45 -28.90 -15.69
N GLN A 460 39.09 -28.47 -14.48
CA GLN A 460 39.96 -28.61 -13.30
C GLN A 460 40.26 -30.08 -13.00
N MET A 461 39.26 -30.96 -13.02
CA MET A 461 39.44 -32.40 -12.83
C MET A 461 40.38 -33.00 -13.88
N LEU A 462 40.22 -32.62 -15.16
CA LEU A 462 41.11 -33.05 -16.25
C LEU A 462 42.54 -32.53 -16.07
N GLN A 463 42.71 -31.28 -15.62
CA GLN A 463 44.01 -30.71 -15.32
C GLN A 463 44.70 -31.46 -14.17
N THR A 464 43.97 -31.75 -13.08
CA THR A 464 44.51 -32.55 -11.97
C THR A 464 44.89 -33.96 -12.41
N ARG A 465 44.08 -34.61 -13.25
CA ARG A 465 44.41 -35.95 -13.78
C ARG A 465 45.62 -35.92 -14.70
N ASN A 466 45.73 -34.92 -15.57
CA ASN A 466 46.93 -34.75 -16.41
C ASN A 466 48.18 -34.49 -15.56
N GLN A 467 48.07 -33.70 -14.50
CA GLN A 467 49.16 -33.47 -13.56
C GLN A 467 49.60 -34.78 -12.90
N GLN A 468 48.66 -35.57 -12.38
CA GLN A 468 48.94 -36.90 -11.82
C GLN A 468 49.66 -37.81 -12.81
N LEU A 469 49.21 -37.86 -14.06
CA LEU A 469 49.85 -38.66 -15.11
C LEU A 469 51.26 -38.16 -15.43
N GLN A 470 51.49 -36.85 -15.43
CA GLN A 470 52.83 -36.28 -15.60
C GLN A 470 53.74 -36.66 -14.43
N ASP A 471 53.23 -36.65 -13.20
CA ASP A 471 53.95 -37.07 -12.00
C ASP A 471 54.27 -38.59 -12.05
N GLU A 472 53.31 -39.43 -12.45
CA GLU A 472 53.50 -40.87 -12.67
C GLU A 472 54.59 -41.14 -13.74
N LEU A 473 54.56 -40.41 -14.86
CA LEU A 473 55.59 -40.49 -15.90
C LEU A 473 56.96 -40.02 -15.40
N ALA A 474 57.01 -38.96 -14.59
CA ALA A 474 58.25 -38.47 -13.99
C ALA A 474 58.84 -39.52 -13.02
N MET A 475 57.99 -40.16 -12.22
CA MET A 475 58.39 -41.25 -11.32
C MET A 475 58.88 -42.50 -12.09
N ALA A 476 58.21 -42.86 -13.19
CA ALA A 476 58.65 -43.96 -14.05
C ALA A 476 59.98 -43.66 -14.76
N ARG A 477 60.29 -42.38 -15.01
CA ARG A 477 61.58 -41.94 -15.58
C ARG A 477 62.69 -41.87 -14.53
N SER A 478 62.39 -41.56 -13.28
CA SER A 478 63.36 -41.44 -12.19
C SER A 478 63.71 -42.79 -11.54
N GLY A 479 62.77 -43.75 -11.54
CA GLY A 479 63.02 -45.15 -11.20
C GLY A 479 63.68 -45.90 -12.36
N GLY A 480 64.98 -45.72 -12.54
CA GLY A 480 65.74 -46.29 -13.65
C GLY A 480 65.67 -47.82 -13.77
N ASP A 481 65.32 -48.30 -14.96
CA ASP A 481 66.14 -49.19 -15.81
C ASP A 481 65.50 -49.24 -17.22
N PHE A 482 65.61 -48.14 -17.98
CA PHE A 482 65.10 -48.11 -19.36
C PHE A 482 66.11 -48.77 -20.29
N VAL A 483 65.94 -50.08 -20.48
CA VAL A 483 66.54 -50.85 -21.57
C VAL A 483 66.07 -50.24 -22.89
N VAL A 484 66.99 -49.54 -23.56
CA VAL A 484 66.86 -49.05 -24.93
C VAL A 484 66.60 -50.25 -25.85
N LEU A 485 65.37 -50.38 -26.37
CA LEU A 485 65.10 -51.38 -27.42
C LEU A 485 65.78 -50.96 -28.74
N PRO A 486 66.46 -51.89 -29.45
CA PRO A 486 67.21 -51.56 -30.64
C PRO A 486 66.31 -51.27 -31.85
N ARG A 487 66.69 -50.18 -32.51
CA ARG A 487 66.41 -49.83 -33.90
C ARG A 487 66.68 -51.03 -34.83
N ALA A 488 65.63 -51.57 -35.47
CA ALA A 488 65.73 -52.41 -36.67
C ALA A 488 64.82 -51.82 -37.77
N GLY A 489 65.39 -51.66 -38.96
CA GLY A 489 64.74 -51.05 -40.12
C GLY A 489 64.18 -52.05 -41.13
N GLN A 490 63.79 -51.48 -42.28
CA GLN A 490 63.43 -52.12 -43.57
C GLN A 490 62.03 -52.79 -43.61
N THR A 491 61.18 -52.67 -44.64
CA THR A 491 61.28 -52.12 -46.02
C THR A 491 59.88 -52.12 -46.68
N THR A 492 59.64 -51.16 -47.58
CA THR A 492 58.93 -51.26 -48.89
C THR A 492 57.46 -51.70 -48.96
N SER A 493 56.57 -50.78 -49.40
CA SER A 493 55.90 -50.77 -50.73
C SER A 493 54.51 -51.43 -50.68
N THR A 494 53.40 -50.95 -51.24
CA THR A 494 53.15 -50.08 -52.41
C THR A 494 51.64 -49.75 -52.49
N ASN A 495 51.32 -48.68 -53.23
CA ASN A 495 50.02 -48.26 -53.81
C ASN A 495 49.24 -47.17 -53.02
N SER A 496 49.42 -45.88 -53.35
CA SER A 496 48.91 -45.10 -54.51
C SER A 496 47.52 -44.51 -54.18
N SER A 497 47.46 -43.22 -53.78
CA SER A 497 47.13 -42.04 -54.61
C SER A 497 45.65 -42.02 -55.04
N GLN A 498 44.81 -41.00 -54.85
CA GLN A 498 45.01 -39.55 -54.78
C GLN A 498 43.73 -38.87 -54.22
N ASN A 499 43.92 -37.81 -53.44
CA ASN A 499 43.21 -36.51 -53.37
C ASN A 499 41.71 -36.40 -53.75
N THR A 500 40.89 -35.82 -52.87
CA THR A 500 40.55 -34.38 -52.86
C THR A 500 39.48 -34.03 -51.81
N SER A 501 39.77 -32.98 -51.04
CA SER A 501 38.89 -31.90 -50.59
C SER A 501 37.62 -32.15 -49.76
N SER A 502 37.56 -31.34 -48.70
CA SER A 502 36.39 -30.63 -48.14
C SER A 502 35.40 -31.34 -47.21
N SER A 503 35.44 -30.85 -45.97
CA SER A 503 34.30 -30.35 -45.19
C SER A 503 33.48 -31.32 -44.33
N THR A 504 33.43 -30.91 -43.06
CA THR A 504 32.28 -30.87 -42.16
C THR A 504 31.80 -32.14 -41.43
N SER A 505 31.73 -31.95 -40.10
CA SER A 505 30.66 -32.34 -39.18
C SER A 505 30.57 -33.77 -38.66
N ASN A 506 30.79 -33.87 -37.34
CA ASN A 506 29.87 -34.40 -36.33
C ASN A 506 29.06 -35.65 -36.68
N ARG A 507 29.26 -36.70 -35.87
CA ARG A 507 28.18 -37.37 -35.11
C ARG A 507 28.75 -38.27 -34.01
N TYR A 508 28.61 -37.80 -32.77
CA TYR A 508 28.30 -38.67 -31.65
C TYR A 508 26.87 -39.19 -31.86
N ALA A 509 26.70 -40.51 -31.70
CA ALA A 509 25.42 -41.12 -31.42
C ALA A 509 25.25 -41.15 -29.90
N ARG A 510 24.22 -40.47 -29.38
CA ARG A 510 23.58 -40.82 -28.13
C ARG A 510 22.08 -40.78 -28.34
N ASP A 511 21.46 -41.84 -27.84
CA ASP A 511 20.04 -42.06 -27.71
C ASP A 511 19.34 -41.04 -26.79
N LEU A 512 18.00 -41.03 -26.90
CA LEU A 512 16.95 -40.58 -25.95
C LEU A 512 16.40 -39.13 -26.08
N PRO A 513 15.11 -38.89 -25.71
CA PRO A 513 14.00 -38.92 -26.67
C PRO A 513 13.14 -37.63 -26.74
N HIS A 514 12.22 -37.66 -27.71
CA HIS A 514 11.13 -36.72 -28.02
C HIS A 514 10.38 -36.06 -26.85
N ILE A 515 10.26 -34.72 -26.92
CA ILE A 515 8.99 -34.00 -26.68
C ILE A 515 8.77 -33.01 -27.84
N ARG A 516 7.56 -33.10 -28.43
CA ARG A 516 7.07 -32.37 -29.61
C ARG A 516 6.95 -30.86 -29.33
N SER A 517 7.49 -30.05 -30.24
CA SER A 517 7.00 -28.69 -30.50
C SER A 517 6.79 -28.51 -32.00
N SER A 518 5.55 -28.18 -32.37
CA SER A 518 5.06 -28.06 -33.73
C SER A 518 4.92 -26.58 -34.10
N TYR A 519 5.82 -26.08 -34.94
CA TYR A 519 5.54 -24.97 -35.85
C TYR A 519 6.24 -25.23 -37.19
N LEU A 520 5.45 -25.51 -38.22
CA LEU A 520 5.86 -25.40 -39.62
C LEU A 520 4.98 -24.34 -40.27
N ASN A 521 5.65 -23.45 -41.01
CA ASN A 521 5.33 -22.93 -42.34
C ASN A 521 3.89 -22.46 -42.61
N SER A 522 3.72 -21.29 -43.22
CA SER A 522 3.79 -21.22 -44.69
C SER A 522 3.96 -19.79 -45.23
N SER A 523 4.87 -19.66 -46.19
CA SER A 523 4.76 -18.77 -47.37
C SER A 523 4.59 -19.70 -48.58
N PRO A 524 3.93 -19.33 -49.72
CA PRO A 524 4.31 -18.18 -50.55
C PRO A 524 3.19 -17.55 -51.43
N LEU A 525 3.45 -16.40 -52.08
CA LEU A 525 3.34 -16.21 -53.55
C LEU A 525 3.51 -14.74 -54.01
N ARG A 526 4.19 -14.61 -55.16
CA ARG A 526 4.47 -13.39 -55.96
C ARG A 526 3.24 -12.92 -56.76
N ARG A 527 3.07 -11.60 -56.97
CA ARG A 527 3.22 -10.89 -58.28
C ARG A 527 2.71 -9.43 -58.23
N ASN A 528 3.61 -8.55 -58.71
CA ASN A 528 3.44 -7.33 -59.53
C ASN A 528 2.17 -6.46 -59.41
N ILE A 529 2.38 -5.13 -59.27
CA ILE A 529 2.11 -4.12 -60.33
C ILE A 529 2.48 -2.69 -59.85
N LEU A 530 3.30 -2.01 -60.66
CA LEU A 530 3.46 -0.57 -60.92
C LEU A 530 4.14 0.40 -59.93
N THR A 531 5.42 0.67 -60.24
CA THR A 531 5.98 1.99 -60.59
C THR A 531 5.53 3.22 -59.76
N ARG A 532 6.41 3.66 -58.85
CA ARG A 532 6.84 5.06 -58.84
C ARG A 532 8.21 5.21 -58.19
N SER A 533 9.21 5.39 -59.04
CA SER A 533 10.53 5.88 -58.70
C SER A 533 10.47 7.34 -58.23
N TYR A 534 10.84 7.59 -56.96
CA TYR A 534 11.62 8.76 -56.59
C TYR A 534 12.64 8.35 -55.53
N LEU A 535 13.89 8.67 -55.83
CA LEU A 535 15.03 8.59 -54.93
C LEU A 535 14.69 9.28 -53.59
N ARG A 536 14.59 8.50 -52.51
CA ARG A 536 14.69 9.04 -51.16
C ARG A 536 16.02 8.60 -50.60
N THR A 537 17.01 9.48 -50.72
CA THR A 537 18.16 9.48 -49.81
C THR A 537 17.62 9.37 -48.38
N PRO A 538 18.24 8.56 -47.51
CA PRO A 538 17.80 8.48 -46.12
C PRO A 538 17.96 9.87 -45.51
N ILE A 539 16.84 10.54 -45.24
CA ILE A 539 16.82 11.78 -44.47
C ILE A 539 17.26 11.36 -43.06
N ARG A 540 18.58 11.39 -42.84
CA ARG A 540 19.17 11.36 -41.50
C ARG A 540 18.62 12.59 -40.80
N GLN A 541 17.66 12.38 -39.92
CA GLN A 541 17.20 13.45 -39.06
C GLN A 541 18.41 13.92 -38.25
N PRO A 542 18.73 15.24 -38.25
CA PRO A 542 19.80 15.77 -37.43
C PRO A 542 19.43 15.50 -35.97
N THR A 543 20.24 14.70 -35.29
CA THR A 543 19.98 14.24 -33.92
C THR A 543 20.20 15.36 -32.91
N MET A 544 20.83 16.47 -33.29
CA MET A 544 21.08 17.61 -32.41
C MET A 544 20.90 18.95 -33.14
N LYS A 545 20.32 19.93 -32.46
CA LYS A 545 20.02 21.27 -33.01
C LYS A 545 20.68 22.35 -32.17
N CYS A 546 21.16 23.41 -32.83
CA CYS A 546 21.67 24.59 -32.15
C CYS A 546 20.53 25.31 -31.42
N PRO A 547 20.60 25.53 -30.10
CA PRO A 547 19.50 26.15 -29.34
C PRO A 547 19.26 27.62 -29.72
N LYS A 548 20.25 28.28 -30.32
CA LYS A 548 20.17 29.69 -30.74
C LYS A 548 19.45 29.86 -32.08
N CYS A 549 19.91 29.19 -33.14
CA CYS A 549 19.39 29.36 -34.50
C CYS A 549 18.56 28.17 -35.02
N ASN A 550 18.39 27.13 -34.20
CA ASN A 550 17.66 25.89 -34.50
C ASN A 550 18.20 25.08 -35.70
N PHE A 551 19.42 25.37 -36.17
CA PHE A 551 20.06 24.64 -37.26
C PHE A 551 20.47 23.23 -36.80
N GLY A 552 20.18 22.22 -37.62
CA GLY A 552 20.39 20.80 -37.26
C GLY A 552 21.75 20.28 -37.71
N PHE A 553 22.40 19.50 -36.85
CA PHE A 553 23.71 18.89 -37.09
C PHE A 553 23.65 17.38 -36.87
N THR A 554 24.48 16.65 -37.61
CA THR A 554 24.57 15.19 -37.54
C THR A 554 25.68 14.69 -36.60
N THR A 555 26.56 15.58 -36.13
CA THR A 555 27.68 15.26 -35.24
C THR A 555 27.87 16.35 -34.18
N MET A 556 28.27 15.98 -32.96
CA MET A 556 28.47 16.92 -31.84
C MET A 556 29.51 18.00 -32.18
N GLN A 557 30.63 17.61 -32.78
CA GLN A 557 31.70 18.53 -33.17
C GLN A 557 31.23 19.65 -34.12
N ALA A 558 30.33 19.34 -35.06
CA ALA A 558 29.79 20.32 -35.99
C ALA A 558 28.82 21.29 -35.30
N LEU A 559 28.05 20.79 -34.32
CA LEU A 559 27.20 21.62 -33.47
C LEU A 559 28.04 22.55 -32.59
N GLU A 560 29.06 22.03 -31.91
CA GLU A 560 29.96 22.82 -31.05
C GLU A 560 30.64 23.95 -31.83
N ASN A 561 31.29 23.63 -32.96
CA ASN A 561 31.93 24.63 -33.81
C ASN A 561 30.94 25.70 -34.31
N HIS A 562 29.69 25.31 -34.59
CA HIS A 562 28.66 26.24 -34.99
C HIS A 562 28.20 27.11 -33.81
N VAL A 563 27.98 26.54 -32.63
CA VAL A 563 27.54 27.28 -31.42
C VAL A 563 28.57 28.35 -31.06
N TYR A 564 29.87 28.05 -31.12
CA TYR A 564 30.92 29.05 -30.88
C TYR A 564 30.82 30.24 -31.84
N ARG A 565 30.67 29.99 -33.15
CA ARG A 565 30.47 31.07 -34.14
C ARG A 565 29.12 31.78 -34.01
N CYS A 566 28.07 31.04 -33.69
CA CYS A 566 26.71 31.57 -33.60
C CYS A 566 26.54 32.49 -32.39
N ILE A 567 27.34 32.31 -31.34
CA ILE A 567 27.40 33.20 -30.19
C ILE A 567 28.24 34.44 -30.53
N GLU A 568 29.40 34.27 -31.19
CA GLU A 568 30.28 35.40 -31.54
C GLU A 568 29.68 36.38 -32.56
N LEU A 569 28.80 35.93 -33.44
CA LEU A 569 28.16 36.78 -34.45
C LEU A 569 26.99 37.64 -33.90
N ASP A 570 26.44 37.29 -32.73
CA ASP A 570 25.36 38.06 -32.07
C ASP A 570 25.90 39.37 -31.47
N ASP A 571 27.20 39.44 -31.17
CA ASP A 571 27.83 40.62 -30.57
C ASP A 571 28.28 41.68 -31.61
N GLN A 572 28.08 41.43 -32.91
CA GLN A 572 28.50 42.34 -34.00
C GLN A 572 27.36 42.87 -34.87
N ILE A 573 26.10 42.66 -34.49
CA ILE A 573 24.95 43.26 -35.18
C ILE A 573 24.48 44.47 -34.35
N PRO A 574 24.60 45.71 -34.85
CA PRO A 574 24.20 46.93 -34.13
C PRO A 574 22.69 47.06 -33.93
#